data_AF-A0A9Q5CV37-F1
#
_entry.id   AF-A0A9Q5CV37-F1
#
_cell.length_a   1.000
_cell.length_b   1.000
_cell.length_c   1.000
_cell.angle_alpha   90.00
_cell.angle_beta   90.00
_cell.angle_gamma   90.00
#
_symmetry.space_group_name_H-M   'P 1'
#
loop_
_entity.id
_entity.type
_entity.pdbx_description
1 polymer ?
#
loop_
_entity_poly.entity_id
_entity_poly.type
_entity_poly.pdbx_seq_one_letter_code
_entity_poly.pdbx_strand_id
1 'polypeptide(L)'
;MNIINNILRNGIEYTNYETGLVDFIDFQVCNDNWIQYRIINEKLSREGVTRLRERDKNVGKRDSCSTPSYITFFTKPKMTKIEFDDKNEFRKIRDIIIAFGWMTLDFS
;
A
#
# COMPACT_ATOMS: atom_id res chain seq x y z
N MET A 1 -10.25 -14.35 -0.43
CA MET A 1 -9.10 -13.46 -0.14
C MET A 1 -8.48 -13.06 -1.46
N ASN A 2 -8.00 -11.82 -1.57
CA ASN A 2 -7.29 -11.37 -2.77
C ASN A 2 -5.96 -12.13 -2.90
N ILE A 3 -5.65 -12.63 -4.10
CA ILE A 3 -4.46 -13.47 -4.34
C ILE A 3 -3.46 -12.68 -5.16
N ILE A 4 -2.23 -12.53 -4.67
CA ILE A 4 -1.16 -11.86 -5.42
C ILE A 4 -0.69 -12.78 -6.54
N ASN A 5 -0.79 -12.30 -7.78
CA ASN A 5 -0.32 -13.02 -8.97
C ASN A 5 1.13 -12.63 -9.30
N ASN A 6 1.44 -11.33 -9.18
CA ASN A 6 2.75 -10.78 -9.53
C ASN A 6 3.04 -9.50 -8.76
N ILE A 7 4.33 -9.19 -8.57
CA ILE A 7 4.79 -7.95 -7.93
C ILE A 7 5.81 -7.30 -8.84
N LEU A 8 5.47 -6.10 -9.28
CA LEU A 8 6.28 -5.26 -10.15
C LEU A 8 6.83 -4.07 -9.37
N ARG A 9 7.84 -3.40 -9.92
CA ARG A 9 8.46 -2.23 -9.26
C ARG A 9 7.46 -1.09 -8.99
N ASN A 10 6.45 -0.98 -9.85
CA ASN A 10 5.41 0.05 -9.79
C ASN A 10 4.11 -0.43 -9.15
N GLY A 11 3.96 -1.71 -8.77
CA GLY A 11 2.68 -2.17 -8.25
C GLY A 11 2.52 -3.69 -8.07
N ILE A 12 1.29 -4.10 -7.78
CA ILE A 12 0.91 -5.49 -7.54
C ILE A 12 -0.27 -5.88 -8.45
N GLU A 13 -0.13 -6.98 -9.17
CA GLU A 13 -1.23 -7.64 -9.85
C GLU A 13 -1.84 -8.67 -8.91
N TYR A 14 -3.16 -8.64 -8.74
CA TYR A 14 -3.86 -9.56 -7.87
C TYR A 14 -5.21 -9.99 -8.45
N THR A 15 -5.64 -11.20 -8.12
CA THR A 15 -6.98 -11.67 -8.41
C THR A 15 -7.92 -11.19 -7.31
N ASN A 16 -8.88 -10.35 -7.68
CA ASN A 16 -9.90 -9.84 -6.78
C ASN A 16 -10.92 -10.94 -6.48
N TYR A 17 -11.11 -11.24 -5.19
CA TYR A 17 -12.02 -12.32 -4.79
C TYR A 17 -13.49 -12.01 -5.05
N GLU A 18 -13.90 -10.73 -4.97
CA GLU A 18 -15.30 -10.34 -5.15
C GLU A 18 -15.72 -10.41 -6.63
N THR A 19 -14.82 -10.04 -7.54
CA THR A 19 -15.13 -9.94 -8.98
C THR A 19 -14.59 -11.12 -9.79
N GLY A 20 -13.59 -11.85 -9.26
CA GLY A 20 -12.85 -12.88 -9.99
C GLY A 20 -11.90 -12.34 -11.07
N LEU A 21 -11.75 -11.02 -11.18
CA LEU A 21 -10.92 -10.37 -12.20
C LEU A 21 -9.52 -10.07 -11.68
N VAL A 22 -8.58 -9.90 -12.61
CA VAL A 22 -7.23 -9.41 -12.29
C VAL A 22 -7.26 -7.89 -12.23
N ASP A 23 -6.92 -7.36 -11.05
CA ASP A 23 -6.79 -5.94 -10.76
C ASP A 23 -5.32 -5.58 -10.53
N PHE A 24 -5.01 -4.28 -10.64
CA PHE A 24 -3.66 -3.75 -10.41
C PHE A 24 -3.65 -2.65 -9.35
N ILE A 25 -2.74 -2.78 -8.37
CA ILE A 25 -2.44 -1.76 -7.36
C ILE A 25 -1.22 -0.99 -7.83
N ASP A 26 -1.42 0.25 -8.27
CA ASP A 26 -0.32 1.15 -8.64
C ASP A 26 0.23 1.89 -7.41
N PHE A 27 1.51 1.68 -7.11
CA PHE A 27 2.18 2.26 -5.95
C PHE A 27 2.30 3.78 -6.00
N GLN A 28 2.50 4.36 -7.19
CA GLN A 28 2.57 5.80 -7.36
C GLN A 28 1.20 6.42 -7.07
N VAL A 29 0.12 5.83 -7.60
CA VAL A 29 -1.26 6.27 -7.32
C VAL A 29 -1.59 6.15 -5.84
N CYS A 30 -1.19 5.05 -5.19
CA CYS A 30 -1.36 4.89 -3.75
C CYS A 30 -0.63 5.99 -2.96
N ASN A 31 0.61 6.30 -3.31
CA ASN A 31 1.36 7.36 -2.65
C ASN A 31 0.71 8.72 -2.89
N ASP A 32 0.28 9.04 -4.12
CA ASP A 32 -0.42 10.30 -4.40
C ASP A 32 -1.70 10.45 -3.59
N ASN A 33 -2.47 9.39 -3.42
CA ASN A 33 -3.66 9.38 -2.56
C ASN A 33 -3.31 9.64 -1.09
N TRP A 34 -2.22 9.05 -0.58
CA TRP A 34 -1.73 9.29 0.77
C TRP A 34 -1.27 10.73 0.98
N ILE A 35 -0.48 11.26 0.05
CA ILE A 35 0.01 12.63 0.07
C ILE A 35 -1.18 13.61 0.07
N GLN A 36 -2.19 13.39 -0.78
CA GLN A 36 -3.40 14.20 -0.78
C GLN A 36 -4.12 14.18 0.58
N TYR A 37 -4.28 13.01 1.18
CA TYR A 37 -4.86 12.89 2.52
C TYR A 37 -4.06 13.69 3.56
N ARG A 38 -2.72 13.59 3.54
CA ARG A 38 -1.83 14.34 4.44
C ARG A 38 -1.96 15.85 4.26
N ILE A 39 -1.96 16.34 3.02
CA ILE A 39 -2.10 17.77 2.71
C ILE A 39 -3.38 18.33 3.32
N ILE A 40 -4.50 17.62 3.15
CA ILE A 40 -5.82 18.06 3.63
C ILE A 40 -5.87 18.05 5.16
N ASN A 41 -5.43 16.94 5.79
CA ASN A 41 -5.56 16.79 7.24
C ASN A 41 -4.55 17.64 8.04
N GLU A 42 -3.35 17.85 7.50
CA GLU A 42 -2.30 18.61 8.19
C GLU A 42 -2.22 20.07 7.75
N LYS A 43 -3.08 20.50 6.80
CA LYS A 43 -3.14 21.87 6.27
C LYS A 43 -1.76 22.37 5.81
N LEU A 44 -1.06 21.54 5.04
CA LEU A 44 0.33 21.81 4.66
C LEU A 44 0.46 23.01 3.70
N SER A 45 1.50 23.83 3.90
CA SER A 45 1.90 24.85 2.93
C SER A 45 2.50 24.21 1.67
N ARG A 46 2.66 24.99 0.59
CA ARG A 46 3.29 24.53 -0.66
C ARG A 46 4.70 23.99 -0.43
N GLU A 47 5.50 24.63 0.43
CA GLU A 47 6.83 24.14 0.78
C GLU A 47 6.74 22.82 1.56
N GLY A 48 5.76 22.71 2.48
CA GLY A 48 5.48 21.48 3.22
C GLY A 48 5.11 20.31 2.31
N VAL A 49 4.31 20.55 1.27
CA VAL A 49 3.94 19.53 0.27
C VAL A 49 5.16 19.03 -0.49
N THR A 50 6.04 19.93 -0.91
CA THR A 50 7.24 19.57 -1.68
C THR A 50 8.16 18.66 -0.87
N ARG A 51 8.47 19.06 0.38
CA ARG A 51 9.27 18.24 1.30
C ARG A 51 8.60 16.91 1.62
N LEU A 52 7.27 16.88 1.72
CA LEU A 52 6.53 15.64 1.97
C LEU A 52 6.69 14.66 0.79
N ARG A 53 6.55 15.10 -0.46
CA ARG A 53 6.69 14.24 -1.66
C ARG A 53 8.08 13.65 -1.82
N GLU A 54 9.11 14.37 -1.39
CA GLU A 54 10.49 13.89 -1.43
C GLU A 54 10.72 12.73 -0.47
N ARG A 55 10.17 12.81 0.75
CA ARG A 55 10.46 11.86 1.84
C ARG A 55 9.44 10.73 2.02
N ASP A 56 8.15 11.01 1.80
CA ASP A 56 7.08 10.09 2.18
C ASP A 56 6.75 9.15 1.02
N LYS A 57 7.22 7.90 1.14
CA LYS A 57 7.02 6.83 0.16
C LYS A 57 5.97 5.82 0.59
N ASN A 58 5.04 6.20 1.49
CA ASN A 58 4.01 5.28 1.94
C ASN A 58 2.98 4.99 0.83
N VAL A 59 2.70 3.71 0.61
CA VAL A 59 1.70 3.22 -0.36
C VAL A 59 0.54 2.48 0.32
N GLY A 60 0.65 2.23 1.62
CA GLY A 60 -0.39 1.57 2.40
C GLY A 60 -0.08 1.60 3.89
N LYS A 61 -0.90 0.88 4.64
CA LYS A 61 -0.70 0.54 6.05
C LYS A 61 -0.71 -0.97 6.24
N ARG A 62 -0.04 -1.48 7.26
CA ARG A 62 0.05 -2.91 7.55
C ARG A 62 -0.11 -3.19 9.03
N ASP A 63 -0.54 -4.40 9.34
CA ASP A 63 -0.57 -4.95 10.69
C ASP A 63 -0.14 -6.42 10.61
N SER A 64 1.00 -6.72 11.23
CA SER A 64 1.55 -8.08 11.31
C SER A 64 1.12 -8.84 12.57
N CYS A 65 0.50 -8.15 13.53
CA CYS A 65 0.01 -8.72 14.78
C CYS A 65 -1.44 -9.20 14.66
N SER A 66 -2.20 -8.66 13.70
CA SER A 66 -3.55 -9.12 13.38
C SER A 66 -3.57 -10.57 12.86
N THR A 67 -4.72 -11.24 13.01
CA THR A 67 -4.97 -12.58 12.48
C THR A 67 -6.23 -12.55 11.59
N PRO A 68 -6.10 -12.63 10.26
CA PRO A 68 -4.86 -12.73 9.48
C PRO A 68 -4.05 -11.42 9.48
N SER A 69 -2.75 -11.51 9.18
CA SER A 69 -1.91 -10.32 8.93
C SER A 69 -2.33 -9.65 7.63
N TYR A 70 -2.17 -8.33 7.48
CA TYR A 70 -2.65 -7.64 6.27
C TYR A 70 -1.82 -6.44 5.86
N ILE A 71 -1.96 -6.07 4.58
CA ILE A 71 -1.58 -4.78 4.02
C ILE A 71 -2.83 -4.15 3.37
N THR A 72 -3.15 -2.92 3.76
CA THR A 72 -4.17 -2.09 3.12
C THR A 72 -3.52 -0.99 2.32
N PHE A 73 -3.68 -1.03 1.00
CA PHE A 73 -3.14 -0.05 0.06
C PHE A 73 -4.06 1.16 -0.07
N PHE A 74 -3.47 2.34 -0.28
CA PHE A 74 -4.19 3.60 -0.40
C PHE A 74 -4.80 3.81 -1.79
N THR A 75 -5.52 2.81 -2.30
CA THR A 75 -6.30 2.90 -3.54
C THR A 75 -7.61 3.67 -3.33
N LYS A 76 -8.22 4.09 -4.45
CA LYS A 76 -9.53 4.76 -4.50
C LYS A 76 -10.45 4.02 -5.48
N PRO A 77 -11.78 4.08 -5.31
CA PRO A 77 -12.52 4.85 -4.29
C PRO A 77 -12.49 4.22 -2.89
N LYS A 78 -12.19 2.92 -2.80
CA LYS A 78 -11.98 2.20 -1.54
C LYS A 78 -10.54 1.72 -1.46
N MET A 79 -10.00 1.69 -0.24
CA MET A 79 -8.69 1.11 0.01
C MET A 79 -8.74 -0.41 -0.20
N THR A 80 -7.74 -0.95 -0.89
CA THR A 80 -7.63 -2.38 -1.19
C THR A 80 -6.88 -3.09 -0.07
N LYS A 81 -7.52 -4.06 0.58
CA LYS A 81 -6.89 -4.91 1.60
C LYS A 81 -6.46 -6.24 0.99
N ILE A 82 -5.23 -6.65 1.27
CA ILE A 82 -4.72 -8.01 1.03
C ILE A 82 -4.39 -8.61 2.39
N GLU A 83 -4.99 -9.76 2.66
CA GLU A 83 -4.81 -10.53 3.89
C GLU A 83 -3.92 -11.73 3.60
N PHE A 84 -3.11 -12.10 4.60
CA PHE A 84 -2.11 -13.16 4.50
C PHE A 84 -2.29 -14.12 5.67
N ASP A 85 -2.57 -15.38 5.34
CA ASP A 85 -2.66 -16.47 6.31
C ASP A 85 -1.27 -16.93 6.76
N ASP A 86 -0.25 -16.79 5.90
CA ASP A 86 1.14 -17.06 6.23
C ASP A 86 1.91 -15.77 6.52
N LYS A 87 2.47 -15.68 7.73
CA LYS A 87 3.34 -14.57 8.15
C LYS A 87 4.62 -14.47 7.30
N ASN A 88 5.11 -15.56 6.75
CA ASN A 88 6.29 -15.53 5.88
C ASN A 88 5.96 -14.94 4.52
N GLU A 89 4.78 -15.23 3.97
CA GLU A 89 4.28 -14.59 2.76
C GLU A 89 4.16 -13.08 2.98
N PHE A 90 3.47 -12.66 4.05
CA PHE A 90 3.37 -11.24 4.42
C PHE A 90 4.74 -10.54 4.47
N ARG A 91 5.73 -11.15 5.17
CA ARG A 91 7.09 -10.60 5.27
C ARG A 91 7.74 -10.47 3.91
N LYS A 92 7.64 -11.50 3.07
CA LYS A 92 8.19 -11.50 1.71
C LYS A 92 7.60 -10.37 0.87
N ILE A 93 6.28 -10.20 0.88
CA ILE A 93 5.62 -9.11 0.13
C ILE A 93 6.07 -7.74 0.64
N ARG A 94 6.08 -7.54 1.96
CA ARG A 94 6.57 -6.30 2.58
C ARG A 94 8.01 -5.98 2.16
N ASP A 95 8.90 -6.96 2.22
CA ASP A 95 10.32 -6.76 1.93
C ASP A 95 10.56 -6.44 0.44
N ILE A 96 9.76 -7.01 -0.46
CA ILE A 96 9.79 -6.67 -1.89
C ILE A 96 9.33 -5.23 -2.13
N ILE A 97 8.25 -4.78 -1.48
CA ILE A 97 7.78 -3.38 -1.56
C ILE A 97 8.90 -2.42 -1.11
N ILE A 98 9.57 -2.74 -0.01
CA ILE A 98 10.71 -1.96 0.51
C ILE A 98 11.88 -1.97 -0.47
N ALA A 99 12.22 -3.12 -1.05
CA ALA A 99 13.28 -3.24 -2.05
C ALA A 99 12.98 -2.41 -3.32
N PHE A 100 11.71 -2.15 -3.63
CA PHE A 100 11.30 -1.24 -4.71
C PHE A 100 11.30 0.24 -4.33
N GLY A 101 11.63 0.58 -3.09
CA GLY A 101 11.75 1.96 -2.59
C GLY A 101 10.46 2.51 -1.97
N TRP A 102 9.46 1.66 -1.74
CA TRP A 102 8.18 2.03 -1.15
C TRP A 102 8.09 1.61 0.31
N MET A 103 7.17 2.22 1.05
CA MET A 103 6.95 1.93 2.47
C MET A 103 5.47 1.68 2.76
N THR A 104 5.21 1.08 3.91
CA THR A 104 3.87 0.94 4.48
C THR A 104 3.90 1.38 5.93
N LEU A 105 2.90 2.13 6.38
CA LEU A 105 2.75 2.52 7.78
C LEU A 105 2.56 1.28 8.64
N ASP A 106 3.33 1.16 9.71
CA ASP A 106 3.26 0.02 10.63
C ASP A 106 2.29 0.30 11.79
N PHE A 107 1.29 -0.57 11.96
CA PHE A 107 0.29 -0.51 13.04
C PHE A 107 0.38 -1.71 13.99
N SER A 108 1.38 -2.57 13.80
CA SER A 108 1.59 -3.77 14.61
C SER A 108 2.14 -3.49 16.01
#